data_AF-A0A7W0A0K3-F1
#
_entry.id   AF-A0A7W0A0K3-F1
#
_cell.length_a   1.000
_cell.length_b   1.000
_cell.length_c   1.000
_cell.angle_alpha   90.00
_cell.angle_beta   90.00
_cell.angle_gamma   90.00
#
_symmetry.space_group_name_H-M   'P 1'
#
loop_
_entity.id
_entity.type
_entity.pdbx_description
1 polymer ?
#
loop_
_entity_poly.entity_id
_entity_poly.type
_entity_poly.pdbx_seq_one_letter_code
_entity_poly.pdbx_strand_id
1 'polypeptide(L)'
;MRVRGAGPVVIGVVAVLLLASCGDDDEKTLSQQEVVTQGNQICSGAAQRIEQDAKSRFGSSQDVGSAQQLEQFASKIVVPEYDKAVDKLEDLKVPKEEAGVFDDFLSETRKALDDDVKQDPVGSLSQVSAQDPFAKANRQAQRIGLSECATLSQKIRASADRSPGKR
;
A
#
# COMPACT_ATOMS: atom_id res chain seq x y z
N MET A 1 -36.15 10.50 -43.99
CA MET A 1 -36.75 9.63 -45.03
C MET A 1 -37.15 8.31 -44.39
N ARG A 2 -38.35 7.84 -44.72
CA ARG A 2 -39.03 6.68 -44.13
C ARG A 2 -38.33 5.37 -44.48
N VAL A 3 -38.20 4.47 -43.51
CA VAL A 3 -38.50 3.05 -43.74
C VAL A 3 -39.28 2.52 -42.54
N ARG A 4 -40.51 2.10 -42.82
CA ARG A 4 -41.41 1.34 -41.96
C ARG A 4 -40.99 -0.13 -42.02
N GLY A 5 -41.02 -0.82 -40.90
CA GLY A 5 -40.91 -2.27 -40.85
C GLY A 5 -41.40 -2.79 -39.50
N ALA A 6 -42.70 -3.06 -39.40
CA ALA A 6 -43.30 -3.81 -38.31
C ALA A 6 -43.31 -5.29 -38.69
N GLY A 7 -42.84 -6.16 -37.79
CA GLY A 7 -42.92 -7.62 -37.89
C GLY A 7 -43.22 -8.21 -36.51
N PRO A 8 -44.17 -9.15 -36.37
CA PRO A 8 -44.66 -9.63 -35.08
C PRO A 8 -43.85 -10.80 -34.50
N VAL A 9 -43.76 -10.83 -33.16
CA VAL A 9 -43.99 -11.97 -32.24
C VAL A 9 -43.31 -13.31 -32.57
N VAL A 10 -42.38 -13.76 -31.71
CA VAL A 10 -42.51 -15.00 -30.91
C VAL A 10 -41.71 -14.85 -29.61
N ILE A 11 -42.42 -14.90 -28.48
CA ILE A 11 -41.88 -15.05 -27.13
C ILE A 11 -41.43 -16.51 -26.97
N GLY A 12 -40.14 -16.72 -26.76
CA GLY A 12 -39.55 -18.02 -26.41
C GLY A 12 -38.75 -17.89 -25.12
N VAL A 13 -39.45 -17.83 -23.99
CA VAL A 13 -38.82 -17.92 -22.66
C VAL A 13 -38.40 -19.37 -22.47
N VAL A 14 -37.13 -19.67 -22.77
CA VAL A 14 -36.50 -20.90 -22.28
C VAL A 14 -35.96 -20.59 -20.89
N ALA A 15 -36.83 -20.78 -19.90
CA ALA A 15 -36.45 -20.82 -18.50
C ALA A 15 -35.64 -22.09 -18.26
N VAL A 16 -34.32 -22.01 -18.43
CA VAL A 16 -33.43 -23.03 -17.88
C VAL A 16 -33.38 -22.80 -16.38
N LEU A 17 -34.15 -23.62 -15.66
CA LEU A 17 -33.97 -23.91 -14.25
C LEU A 17 -32.57 -24.50 -14.04
N LEU A 18 -31.56 -23.64 -13.95
CA LEU A 18 -30.30 -24.00 -13.33
C LEU A 18 -30.51 -23.96 -11.83
N LEU A 19 -30.58 -25.18 -11.30
CA LEU A 19 -30.39 -25.60 -9.92
C LEU A 19 -29.73 -24.53 -9.04
N ALA A 20 -30.34 -24.33 -7.87
CA ALA A 20 -29.71 -23.67 -6.73
C ALA A 20 -28.28 -24.20 -6.51
N SER A 21 -27.28 -23.42 -6.94
CA SER A 21 -25.94 -23.50 -6.37
C SER A 21 -25.96 -22.62 -5.12
N CYS A 22 -26.33 -23.24 -4.02
CA CYS A 22 -26.15 -22.69 -2.68
C CYS A 22 -24.65 -22.47 -2.45
N GLY A 23 -24.27 -21.24 -2.14
CA GLY A 23 -23.21 -20.94 -1.18
C GLY A 23 -21.80 -21.26 -1.63
N ASP A 24 -21.24 -20.38 -2.46
CA ASP A 24 -19.86 -19.97 -2.26
C ASP A 24 -19.88 -18.46 -2.56
N ASP A 25 -19.79 -17.63 -1.51
CA ASP A 25 -19.30 -16.27 -1.68
C ASP A 25 -17.81 -16.43 -2.05
N ASP A 26 -17.58 -16.95 -3.26
CA ASP A 26 -16.30 -17.00 -3.94
C ASP A 26 -15.94 -15.54 -4.24
N GLU A 27 -15.48 -14.87 -3.18
CA GLU A 27 -14.77 -13.63 -3.23
C GLU A 27 -13.61 -13.83 -4.21
N LYS A 28 -13.85 -13.50 -5.50
CA LYS A 28 -12.90 -13.76 -6.60
C LYS A 28 -11.51 -13.31 -6.18
N THR A 29 -10.60 -14.27 -6.04
CA THR A 29 -9.19 -14.02 -5.80
C THR A 29 -8.63 -13.24 -6.97
N LEU A 30 -7.78 -12.27 -6.67
CA LEU A 30 -7.07 -11.50 -7.68
C LEU A 30 -6.06 -12.40 -8.38
N SER A 31 -5.76 -12.10 -9.65
CA SER A 31 -4.56 -12.63 -10.29
C SER A 31 -3.30 -12.04 -9.65
N GLN A 32 -2.17 -12.72 -9.77
CA GLN A 32 -0.88 -12.22 -9.29
C GLN A 32 -0.58 -10.80 -9.81
N GLN A 33 -0.88 -10.52 -11.08
CA GLN A 33 -0.65 -9.21 -11.67
C GLN A 33 -1.57 -8.12 -11.10
N GLU A 34 -2.82 -8.47 -10.76
CA GLU A 34 -3.73 -7.56 -10.09
C GLU A 34 -3.27 -7.27 -8.65
N VAL A 35 -2.80 -8.27 -7.90
CA VAL A 35 -2.20 -8.08 -6.57
C VAL A 35 -1.02 -7.12 -6.65
N VAL A 36 -0.10 -7.36 -7.60
CA VAL A 36 1.08 -6.49 -7.80
C VAL A 36 0.67 -5.06 -8.15
N THR A 37 -0.31 -4.91 -9.02
CA THR A 37 -0.78 -3.58 -9.47
C THR A 37 -1.44 -2.83 -8.32
N GLN A 38 -2.38 -3.46 -7.62
CA GLN A 38 -3.11 -2.83 -6.51
C GLN A 38 -2.19 -2.57 -5.32
N GLY A 39 -1.32 -3.53 -4.97
CA GLY A 39 -0.35 -3.36 -3.88
C GLY A 39 0.61 -2.20 -4.13
N ASN A 40 1.15 -2.08 -5.35
CA ASN A 40 1.99 -0.94 -5.71
C ASN A 40 1.22 0.39 -5.69
N GLN A 41 -0.05 0.40 -6.12
CA GLN A 41 -0.90 1.59 -6.01
C GLN A 41 -1.15 2.00 -4.55
N ILE A 42 -1.37 1.04 -3.64
CA ILE A 42 -1.53 1.30 -2.21
C ILE A 42 -0.27 1.96 -1.64
N CYS A 43 0.90 1.35 -1.89
CA CYS A 43 2.18 1.86 -1.37
C CYS A 43 2.57 3.20 -1.98
N SER A 44 2.38 3.39 -3.29
CA SER A 44 2.60 4.68 -3.97
C SER A 44 1.66 5.75 -3.42
N GLY A 45 0.38 5.43 -3.22
CA GLY A 45 -0.60 6.34 -2.65
C GLY A 45 -0.25 6.74 -1.20
N ALA A 46 0.29 5.82 -0.40
CA ALA A 46 0.82 6.15 0.93
C ALA A 46 2.02 7.11 0.85
N ALA A 47 3.00 6.82 -0.03
CA ALA A 47 4.14 7.70 -0.26
C ALA A 47 3.71 9.12 -0.64
N GLN A 48 2.74 9.24 -1.55
CA GLN A 48 2.22 10.54 -2.01
C GLN A 48 1.55 11.32 -0.89
N ARG A 49 0.75 10.68 -0.04
CA ARG A 49 0.10 11.36 1.10
C ARG A 49 1.15 11.85 2.10
N ILE A 50 2.14 11.02 2.42
CA ILE A 50 3.25 11.39 3.29
C ILE A 50 4.04 12.57 2.71
N GLU A 51 4.37 12.54 1.41
CA GLU A 51 5.08 13.62 0.72
C GLU A 51 4.26 14.93 0.70
N GLN A 52 2.95 14.83 0.43
CA GLN A 52 2.05 15.97 0.43
C GLN A 52 1.96 16.63 1.80
N ASP A 53 1.82 15.84 2.87
CA ASP A 53 1.82 16.34 4.24
C ASP A 53 3.17 16.94 4.62
N ALA A 54 4.28 16.30 4.23
CA ALA A 54 5.62 16.83 4.45
C ALA A 54 5.76 18.20 3.79
N LYS A 55 5.39 18.32 2.52
CA LYS A 55 5.44 19.58 1.78
C LYS A 55 4.53 20.64 2.38
N SER A 56 3.35 20.27 2.88
CA SER A 56 2.42 21.20 3.52
C SER A 56 2.95 21.73 4.85
N ARG A 57 3.73 20.92 5.60
CA ARG A 57 4.23 21.26 6.94
C ARG A 57 5.57 21.95 6.92
N PHE A 58 6.47 21.49 6.06
CA PHE A 58 7.87 21.90 6.00
C PHE A 58 8.18 22.76 4.77
N GLY A 59 7.23 22.87 3.83
CA GLY A 59 7.43 23.56 2.56
C GLY A 59 8.30 22.75 1.60
N SER A 60 8.80 23.43 0.57
CA SER A 60 9.75 22.86 -0.40
C SER A 60 11.21 23.04 0.04
N SER A 61 11.43 23.71 1.17
CA SER A 61 12.75 23.99 1.72
C SER A 61 13.33 22.72 2.35
N GLN A 62 14.66 22.66 2.40
CA GLN A 62 15.41 21.59 3.05
C GLN A 62 15.15 21.51 4.57
N ASP A 63 14.51 22.52 5.15
CA ASP A 63 14.31 22.66 6.60
C ASP A 63 13.15 21.77 7.09
N VAL A 64 13.48 20.65 7.72
CA VAL A 64 12.50 19.69 8.26
C VAL A 64 11.86 20.13 9.59
N GLY A 65 12.07 21.41 9.96
CA GLY A 65 11.55 22.00 11.19
C GLY A 65 12.27 21.53 12.45
N SER A 66 11.71 21.88 13.60
CA SER A 66 12.20 21.44 14.91
C SER A 66 12.05 19.93 15.11
N ALA A 67 12.86 19.34 15.99
CA ALA A 67 12.76 17.92 16.35
C ALA A 67 11.34 17.50 16.76
N GLN A 68 10.63 18.38 17.49
CA GLN A 68 9.25 18.14 17.88
C GLN A 68 8.30 18.11 16.68
N GLN A 69 8.49 18.95 15.67
CA GLN A 69 7.67 18.91 14.44
C GLN A 69 7.91 17.63 13.65
N LEU A 70 9.17 17.17 13.60
CA LEU A 70 9.53 15.91 12.94
C LEU A 70 8.93 14.71 13.66
N GLU A 71 8.99 14.68 15.00
CA GLU A 71 8.37 13.63 15.82
C GLU A 71 6.85 13.57 15.63
N GLN A 72 6.19 14.74 15.61
CA GLN A 72 4.76 14.82 15.34
C GLN A 72 4.41 14.36 13.92
N PHE A 73 5.22 14.71 12.92
CA PHE A 73 5.03 14.24 11.55
C PHE A 73 5.21 12.73 11.44
N ALA A 74 6.29 12.18 12.00
CA ALA A 74 6.53 10.74 12.01
C ALA A 74 5.39 9.98 12.69
N SER A 75 5.02 10.38 13.90
CA SER A 75 4.03 9.65 14.73
C SER A 75 2.59 9.83 14.25
N LYS A 76 2.23 10.99 13.69
CA LYS A 76 0.83 11.29 13.31
C LYS A 76 0.53 11.15 11.83
N ILE A 77 1.56 11.16 10.98
CA ILE A 77 1.40 11.05 9.53
C ILE A 77 2.08 9.79 9.02
N VAL A 78 3.38 9.63 9.22
CA VAL A 78 4.12 8.51 8.63
C VAL A 78 3.63 7.17 9.15
N VAL A 79 3.64 6.97 10.48
CA VAL A 79 3.21 5.70 11.09
C VAL A 79 1.77 5.35 10.72
N PRO A 80 0.78 6.26 10.85
CA PRO A 80 -0.60 5.92 10.47
C PRO A 80 -0.79 5.66 8.97
N GLU A 81 -0.01 6.30 8.09
CA GLU A 81 -0.08 6.00 6.65
C GLU A 81 0.53 4.64 6.30
N TYR A 82 1.54 4.20 7.04
CA TYR A 82 2.06 2.84 6.96
C TYR A 82 1.04 1.81 7.45
N ASP A 83 0.45 2.00 8.64
CA ASP A 83 -0.57 1.09 9.18
C ASP A 83 -1.72 0.93 8.17
N LYS A 84 -2.26 2.05 7.66
CA LYS A 84 -3.32 2.02 6.63
C LYS A 84 -2.89 1.33 5.33
N ALA A 85 -1.62 1.44 4.93
CA ALA A 85 -1.14 0.77 3.73
C ALA A 85 -1.09 -0.74 3.95
N VAL A 86 -0.61 -1.18 5.12
CA VAL A 86 -0.58 -2.60 5.49
C VAL A 86 -2.01 -3.16 5.59
N ASP A 87 -2.92 -2.46 6.25
CA ASP A 87 -4.33 -2.90 6.36
C ASP A 87 -4.97 -3.08 4.97
N LYS A 88 -4.74 -2.14 4.04
CA LYS A 88 -5.24 -2.26 2.66
C LYS A 88 -4.58 -3.37 1.86
N LEU A 89 -3.33 -3.70 2.17
CA LEU A 89 -2.63 -4.81 1.53
C LEU A 89 -3.18 -6.14 2.03
N GLU A 90 -3.53 -6.25 3.31
CA GLU A 90 -4.21 -7.43 3.90
C GLU A 90 -5.59 -7.67 3.29
N ASP A 91 -6.29 -6.60 2.90
CA ASP A 91 -7.57 -6.69 2.21
C ASP A 91 -7.44 -7.21 0.75
N LEU A 92 -6.22 -7.35 0.22
CA LEU A 92 -6.01 -7.90 -1.12
C LEU A 92 -6.26 -9.41 -1.10
N LYS A 93 -7.13 -9.87 -2.00
CA LYS A 93 -7.45 -11.30 -2.18
C LYS A 93 -6.34 -12.01 -2.94
N VAL A 94 -5.21 -12.24 -2.29
CA VAL A 94 -4.03 -12.88 -2.89
C VAL A 94 -4.33 -14.34 -3.26
N PRO A 95 -3.88 -14.83 -4.44
CA PRO A 95 -4.01 -16.24 -4.78
C PRO A 95 -3.25 -17.13 -3.78
N LYS A 96 -3.73 -18.37 -3.58
CA LYS A 96 -3.22 -19.27 -2.54
C LYS A 96 -1.74 -19.61 -2.74
N GLU A 97 -1.30 -19.62 -3.99
CA GLU A 97 0.06 -19.93 -4.41
C GLU A 97 1.08 -18.88 -3.90
N GLU A 98 0.66 -17.61 -3.78
CA GLU A 98 1.47 -16.49 -3.34
C GLU A 98 1.19 -16.04 -1.90
N ALA A 99 0.07 -16.47 -1.31
CA ALA A 99 -0.39 -16.05 0.02
C ALA A 99 0.71 -16.13 1.08
N GLY A 100 1.45 -17.24 1.16
CA GLY A 100 2.50 -17.40 2.18
C GLY A 100 3.63 -16.35 2.10
N VAL A 101 4.09 -15.99 0.90
CA VAL A 101 5.15 -14.98 0.74
C VAL A 101 4.61 -13.56 0.97
N PHE A 102 3.36 -13.34 0.61
CA PHE A 102 2.68 -12.06 0.85
C PHE A 102 2.41 -11.84 2.35
N ASP A 103 1.93 -12.85 3.06
CA ASP A 103 1.72 -12.85 4.51
C ASP A 103 3.03 -12.64 5.26
N ASP A 104 4.11 -13.31 4.83
CA ASP A 104 5.45 -13.10 5.37
C ASP A 104 5.91 -11.64 5.19
N PHE A 105 5.63 -11.03 4.04
CA PHE A 105 5.91 -9.60 3.80
C PHE A 105 5.12 -8.69 4.74
N LEU A 106 3.82 -8.92 4.89
CA LEU A 106 2.97 -8.11 5.77
C LEU A 106 3.36 -8.26 7.24
N SER A 107 3.63 -9.49 7.67
CA SER A 107 4.08 -9.82 9.03
C SER A 107 5.39 -9.10 9.37
N GLU A 108 6.39 -9.15 8.47
CA GLU A 108 7.66 -8.43 8.68
C GLU A 108 7.47 -6.91 8.61
N THR A 109 6.51 -6.41 7.82
CA THR A 109 6.18 -4.98 7.78
C THR A 109 5.54 -4.52 9.08
N ARG A 110 4.56 -5.27 9.61
CA ARG A 110 3.93 -4.97 10.91
C ARG A 110 4.95 -5.05 12.03
N LYS A 111 5.79 -6.08 12.03
CA LYS A 111 6.85 -6.22 13.01
C LYS A 111 7.78 -5.01 13.03
N ALA A 112 8.27 -4.58 11.87
CA ALA A 112 9.10 -3.38 11.78
C ALA A 112 8.37 -2.11 12.28
N LEU A 113 7.06 -1.99 11.99
CA LEU A 113 6.26 -0.87 12.48
C LEU A 113 6.12 -0.88 14.01
N ASP A 114 5.79 -2.03 14.59
CA ASP A 114 5.46 -2.15 16.01
C ASP A 114 6.70 -2.18 16.91
N ASP A 115 7.75 -2.90 16.49
CA ASP A 115 8.96 -3.12 17.27
C ASP A 115 9.95 -1.94 17.14
N ASP A 116 10.05 -1.31 15.97
CA ASP A 116 11.08 -0.30 15.70
C ASP A 116 10.48 1.10 15.49
N VAL A 117 9.53 1.25 14.55
CA VAL A 117 9.09 2.58 14.12
C VAL A 117 8.16 3.24 15.13
N LYS A 118 7.23 2.51 15.76
CA LYS A 118 6.35 3.08 16.79
C LYS A 118 7.09 3.41 18.08
N GLN A 119 8.17 2.70 18.38
CA GLN A 119 9.00 2.95 19.58
C GLN A 119 9.92 4.15 19.40
N ASP A 120 10.49 4.34 18.21
CA ASP A 120 11.32 5.49 17.87
C ASP A 120 11.01 6.01 16.45
N PRO A 121 9.90 6.76 16.26
CA PRO A 121 9.46 7.18 14.94
C PRO A 121 10.49 8.02 14.19
N VAL A 122 11.27 8.83 14.89
CA VAL A 122 12.27 9.71 14.26
C VAL A 122 13.58 8.95 14.01
N GLY A 123 14.08 8.20 14.99
CA GLY A 123 15.34 7.48 14.84
C GLY A 123 15.26 6.37 13.80
N SER A 124 14.17 5.61 13.80
CA SER A 124 13.90 4.52 12.86
C SER A 124 13.74 4.99 11.40
N LEU A 125 13.31 6.25 11.20
CA LEU A 125 13.18 6.88 9.89
C LEU A 125 14.38 7.75 9.49
N SER A 126 15.42 7.86 10.33
CA SER A 126 16.65 8.56 9.97
C SER A 126 17.56 7.68 9.10
N GLN A 127 18.43 8.24 8.25
CA GLN A 127 19.49 7.43 7.62
C GLN A 127 20.64 7.10 8.59
N VAL A 128 20.64 7.71 9.77
CA VAL A 128 21.67 7.50 10.80
C VAL A 128 21.44 6.19 11.56
N SER A 129 20.23 5.64 11.52
CA SER A 129 19.98 4.29 12.01
C SER A 129 20.82 3.29 11.21
N ALA A 130 21.62 2.50 11.93
CA ALA A 130 22.54 1.54 11.32
C ALA A 130 21.81 0.45 10.51
N GLN A 131 20.50 0.29 10.69
CA GLN A 131 19.68 -0.70 10.01
C GLN A 131 18.35 -0.08 9.56
N ASP A 132 17.96 -0.35 8.32
CA ASP A 132 16.60 -0.10 7.83
C ASP A 132 15.65 -1.08 8.52
N PRO A 133 14.70 -0.63 9.36
CA PRO A 133 13.77 -1.53 10.05
C PRO A 133 12.95 -2.36 9.04
N PHE A 134 12.71 -1.80 7.85
CA PHE A 134 11.98 -2.47 6.78
C PHE A 134 12.86 -3.33 5.86
N ALA A 135 14.16 -3.50 6.11
CA ALA A 135 15.07 -4.17 5.17
C ALA A 135 14.58 -5.57 4.76
N LYS A 136 14.01 -6.33 5.70
CA LYS A 136 13.51 -7.69 5.43
C LYS A 136 12.21 -7.65 4.63
N ALA A 137 11.24 -6.84 5.07
CA ALA A 137 10.00 -6.58 4.34
C ALA A 137 10.27 -6.09 2.91
N ASN A 138 11.20 -5.16 2.73
CA ASN A 138 11.60 -4.61 1.44
C ASN A 138 12.13 -5.69 0.48
N ARG A 139 12.93 -6.65 0.98
CA ARG A 139 13.39 -7.78 0.17
C ARG A 139 12.25 -8.71 -0.22
N GLN A 140 11.27 -8.95 0.66
CA GLN A 140 10.11 -9.78 0.34
C GLN A 140 9.21 -9.09 -0.68
N ALA A 141 8.91 -7.80 -0.49
CA ALA A 141 8.17 -6.97 -1.42
C ALA A 141 8.78 -7.00 -2.83
N GLN A 142 10.11 -6.91 -2.96
CA GLN A 142 10.79 -7.04 -4.26
C GLN A 142 10.58 -8.41 -4.91
N ARG A 143 10.65 -9.49 -4.13
CA ARG A 143 10.47 -10.86 -4.64
C ARG A 143 9.08 -11.09 -5.23
N ILE A 144 8.06 -10.41 -4.70
CA ILE A 144 6.67 -10.53 -5.14
C ILE A 144 6.24 -9.38 -6.06
N GLY A 145 7.18 -8.54 -6.55
CA GLY A 145 6.88 -7.49 -7.53
C GLY A 145 6.32 -6.19 -6.95
N LEU A 146 6.24 -6.05 -5.63
CA LEU A 146 5.78 -4.83 -4.94
C LEU A 146 6.91 -3.79 -4.79
N SER A 147 7.42 -3.31 -5.93
CA SER A 147 8.54 -2.36 -5.99
C SER A 147 8.27 -1.01 -5.30
N GLU A 148 7.03 -0.53 -5.31
CA GLU A 148 6.64 0.70 -4.62
C GLU A 148 6.67 0.52 -3.11
N CYS A 149 6.22 -0.64 -2.62
CA CYS A 149 6.31 -0.98 -1.19
C CYS A 149 7.76 -1.13 -0.75
N ALA A 150 8.58 -1.81 -1.55
CA ALA A 150 10.00 -2.04 -1.26
C ALA A 150 10.86 -0.76 -1.17
N THR A 151 10.38 0.34 -1.74
CA THR A 151 11.09 1.63 -1.74
C THR A 151 10.38 2.69 -0.90
N LEU A 152 9.22 2.40 -0.32
CA LEU A 152 8.45 3.34 0.49
C LEU A 152 9.29 3.90 1.65
N SER A 153 9.93 3.03 2.43
CA SER A 153 10.79 3.47 3.55
C SER A 153 11.98 4.28 3.07
N GLN A 154 12.59 3.90 1.95
CA GLN A 154 13.72 4.61 1.37
C GLN A 154 13.33 6.00 0.87
N LYS A 155 12.16 6.14 0.22
CA LYS A 155 11.61 7.43 -0.24
C LYS A 155 11.38 8.38 0.93
N ILE A 156 10.84 7.86 2.04
CA ILE A 156 10.59 8.63 3.26
C ILE A 156 11.89 9.02 3.98
N ARG A 157 12.84 8.09 4.10
CA ARG A 157 14.16 8.38 4.68
C ARG A 157 14.91 9.43 3.85
N ALA A 158 14.83 9.34 2.52
CA ALA A 158 15.45 10.30 1.61
C ALA A 158 14.81 11.71 1.67
N SER A 159 13.53 11.82 2.06
CA SER A 159 12.89 13.13 2.29
C SER A 159 13.23 13.70 3.67
N ALA A 160 13.36 12.86 4.70
CA ALA A 160 13.76 13.29 6.04
C ALA A 160 15.21 13.82 6.11
N ASP A 161 16.11 13.28 5.30
CA ASP A 161 17.55 13.59 5.34
C ASP A 161 17.97 14.86 4.63
N ARG A 162 17.07 15.54 3.92
CA ARG A 162 17.40 16.82 3.25
C ARG A 162 17.62 17.99 4.22
N SER A 163 17.72 17.73 5.52
CA SER A 163 17.92 18.72 6.60
C SER A 163 19.26 19.48 6.51
N PRO A 164 19.28 20.82 6.63
CA PRO A 164 20.47 21.66 6.46
C PRO A 164 21.24 21.75 7.78
N GLY A 165 21.95 20.69 8.17
CA GLY A 165 22.71 20.70 9.44
C GLY A 165 23.91 19.77 9.54
N LYS A 166 24.21 18.99 8.49
CA LYS A 166 25.40 18.15 8.42
C LYS A 166 26.30 18.59 7.26
N ARG A 167 27.01 19.71 7.44
CA ARG A 167 28.30 19.97 6.80
C ARG A 167 29.23 20.55 7.85
#